data_AF-A0A8T6PBK5-F1
#
_entry.id   AF-A0A8T6PBK5-F1
#
_cell.length_a   1.000
_cell.length_b   1.000
_cell.length_c   1.000
_cell.angle_alpha   90.00
_cell.angle_beta   90.00
_cell.angle_gamma   90.00
#
_symmetry.space_group_name_H-M   'P 1'
#
loop_
_entity.id
_entity.type
_entity.pdbx_description
1 polymer ?
#
loop_
_entity_poly.entity_id
_entity_poly.type
_entity_poly.pdbx_seq_one_letter_code
_entity_poly.pdbx_strand_id
1 'polypeptide(L)'
;MLDVEYDYTLRVVALGGSVLGVVSGILGSFAVLRHQSLMGDALSHAALPGVGIAFLLAGRDLEVLLIGAGIASWPGVQFIQFLI
;
A
#
# COMPACT_ATOMS: atom_id res chain seq x y z
N MET A 1 -31.95 -10.22 16.30
CA MET A 1 -30.77 -10.26 17.22
C MET A 1 -29.44 -10.48 16.50
N LEU A 2 -29.44 -10.91 15.24
CA LEU A 2 -28.42 -10.51 14.28
C LEU A 2 -29.14 -10.09 13.00
N ASP A 3 -29.77 -8.92 13.06
CA ASP A 3 -30.23 -8.21 11.87
C ASP A 3 -28.99 -7.59 11.23
N VAL A 4 -28.13 -8.45 10.67
CA VAL A 4 -27.12 -8.05 9.70
C VAL A 4 -27.92 -7.64 8.47
N GLU A 5 -28.42 -6.42 8.49
CA GLU A 5 -28.90 -5.78 7.28
C GLU A 5 -27.74 -5.91 6.28
N TYR A 6 -27.98 -6.63 5.19
CA TYR A 6 -27.01 -6.85 4.12
C TYR A 6 -26.85 -5.52 3.37
N ASP A 7 -26.31 -4.55 4.09
CA ASP A 7 -26.31 -3.15 3.73
C ASP A 7 -25.29 -2.94 2.62
N TYR A 8 -25.58 -1.98 1.74
CA TYR A 8 -24.75 -1.66 0.58
C TYR A 8 -23.29 -1.44 1.00
N THR A 9 -23.08 -0.84 2.18
CA THR A 9 -21.77 -0.61 2.79
C THR A 9 -20.99 -1.91 3.02
N LEU A 10 -21.62 -2.95 3.59
CA LEU A 10 -20.94 -4.24 3.84
C LEU A 10 -20.54 -4.91 2.53
N ARG A 11 -21.39 -4.84 1.50
CA ARG A 11 -21.09 -5.42 0.18
C ARG A 11 -19.92 -4.71 -0.50
N VAL A 12 -19.88 -3.38 -0.45
CA VAL A 12 -18.79 -2.59 -1.05
C VAL A 12 -17.48 -2.81 -0.29
N VAL A 13 -17.50 -2.79 1.05
CA VAL A 13 -16.30 -3.02 1.86
C VAL A 13 -15.80 -4.45 1.73
N ALA A 14 -16.67 -5.46 1.73
CA ALA A 14 -16.27 -6.86 1.53
C ALA A 14 -15.71 -7.11 0.12
N LEU A 15 -16.29 -6.52 -0.92
CA LEU A 15 -15.74 -6.59 -2.27
C LEU A 15 -14.41 -5.86 -2.38
N GLY A 16 -14.31 -4.63 -1.88
CA GLY A 16 -13.05 -3.87 -1.89
C GLY A 16 -11.95 -4.57 -1.10
N GLY A 17 -12.26 -5.05 0.10
CA GLY A 17 -11.34 -5.78 0.97
C GLY A 17 -10.90 -7.12 0.38
N SER A 18 -11.81 -7.87 -0.25
CA SER A 18 -11.45 -9.13 -0.92
C SER A 18 -10.54 -8.90 -2.12
N VAL A 19 -10.80 -7.88 -2.94
CA VAL A 19 -9.92 -7.50 -4.05
C VAL A 19 -8.54 -7.06 -3.55
N LEU A 20 -8.48 -6.17 -2.55
CA LEU A 20 -7.21 -5.73 -1.94
C LEU A 20 -6.45 -6.91 -1.32
N GLY A 21 -7.14 -7.83 -0.66
CA GLY A 21 -6.57 -9.03 -0.05
C GLY A 21 -5.97 -9.98 -1.09
N VAL A 22 -6.67 -10.24 -2.20
CA VAL A 22 -6.16 -11.08 -3.29
C VAL A 22 -4.91 -10.46 -3.92
N VAL A 23 -4.96 -9.17 -4.24
CA VAL A 23 -3.81 -8.47 -4.86
C VAL A 23 -2.60 -8.45 -3.92
N SER A 24 -2.80 -8.11 -2.65
CA SER A 24 -1.73 -8.08 -1.64
C SER A 24 -1.14 -9.47 -1.38
N GLY A 25 -1.98 -10.51 -1.31
CA GLY A 25 -1.53 -11.90 -1.13
C GLY A 25 -0.67 -12.40 -2.28
N ILE A 26 -1.05 -12.10 -3.54
CA ILE A 26 -0.27 -12.45 -4.72
C ILE A 26 1.09 -11.72 -4.70
N LEU A 27 1.08 -10.40 -4.51
CA LEU A 27 2.32 -9.60 -4.46
C LEU A 27 3.25 -10.04 -3.33
N GLY A 28 2.70 -10.34 -2.14
CA GLY A 28 3.46 -10.85 -1.00
C GLY A 28 4.10 -12.22 -1.28
N SER A 29 3.36 -13.13 -1.91
CA SER A 29 3.90 -14.45 -2.28
C SER A 29 5.06 -14.35 -3.28
N PHE A 30 4.93 -13.47 -4.29
CA PHE A 30 6.02 -13.19 -5.23
C PHE A 30 7.24 -12.54 -4.55
N ALA A 31 7.04 -11.64 -3.59
CA ALA A 31 8.13 -11.02 -2.84
C ALA A 31 8.92 -12.05 -2.02
N VAL A 32 8.23 -13.01 -1.38
CA VAL A 32 8.87 -14.10 -0.63
C VAL A 32 9.67 -15.02 -1.55
N LEU A 33 9.10 -15.43 -2.69
CA LEU A 33 9.79 -16.29 -3.66
C LEU A 33 11.04 -15.64 -4.27
N ARG A 34 11.09 -14.30 -4.35
CA ARG A 34 12.27 -13.54 -4.79
C ARG A 34 13.29 -13.28 -3.67
N HIS A 35 13.13 -13.89 -2.48
CA HIS A 35 13.95 -13.58 -1.30
C HIS A 35 13.91 -12.09 -0.88
N GLN A 36 12.91 -11.33 -1.34
CA GLN A 36 12.77 -9.90 -1.07
C GLN A 36 11.68 -9.66 -0.02
N SER A 37 11.61 -10.54 0.99
CA SER A 37 10.60 -10.47 2.06
C SER A 37 10.66 -9.16 2.85
N LEU A 38 11.83 -8.53 2.97
CA LEU A 38 12.01 -7.24 3.66
C LEU A 38 11.65 -6.02 2.81
N MET A 39 11.38 -6.22 1.52
CA MET A 39 11.15 -5.11 0.59
C MET A 39 9.84 -4.39 0.89
N GLY A 40 8.80 -5.13 1.32
CA GLY A 40 7.50 -4.57 1.71
C GLY A 40 7.56 -3.69 2.95
N ASP A 41 8.32 -4.09 3.97
CA ASP A 41 8.49 -3.31 5.21
C ASP A 41 9.21 -2.00 4.93
N ALA A 42 10.30 -2.05 4.17
CA ALA A 42 11.06 -0.85 3.84
C ALA A 42 10.31 0.09 2.89
N LEU A 43 9.51 -0.45 1.95
CA LEU A 43 8.67 0.35 1.07
C LEU A 43 7.59 1.09 1.87
N SER A 44 7.01 0.45 2.90
CA SER A 44 6.04 1.07 3.81
C SER A 44 6.67 2.18 4.67
N HIS A 45 7.88 1.94 5.21
CA HIS A 45 8.62 2.95 5.98
C HIS A 45 9.06 4.14 5.13
N ALA A 46 9.39 3.93 3.86
CA ALA A 46 9.72 5.01 2.93
C ALA A 46 8.48 5.74 2.39
N ALA A 47 7.35 5.04 2.25
CA ALA A 47 6.10 5.62 1.75
C ALA A 47 5.42 6.56 2.78
N LEU A 48 5.42 6.19 4.07
CA LEU A 48 4.78 6.98 5.14
C LEU A 48 5.21 8.47 5.18
N PRO A 49 6.52 8.80 5.19
CA PRO A 49 6.96 10.19 5.18
C PRO A 49 6.65 10.89 3.85
N GLY A 50 6.69 10.17 2.72
CA GLY A 50 6.35 10.71 1.40
C GLY A 50 4.89 11.15 1.29
N VAL A 51 3.97 10.31 1.77
CA VAL A 51 2.54 10.64 1.86
C VAL A 51 2.32 11.82 2.79
N GLY A 52 3.01 11.86 3.93
CA GLY A 52 2.91 12.96 4.89
C GLY A 52 3.33 14.32 4.31
N ILE A 53 4.45 14.36 3.57
CA ILE A 53 4.92 15.58 2.90
C ILE A 53 3.98 15.98 1.76
N ALA A 54 3.49 15.03 0.97
CA ALA A 54 2.56 15.28 -0.12
C ALA A 54 1.21 15.83 0.38
N PHE A 55 0.71 15.28 1.49
CA PHE A 55 -0.51 15.75 2.13
C PHE A 55 -0.38 17.21 2.60
N LEU A 56 0.78 17.60 3.14
CA LEU A 56 1.01 18.98 3.58
C LEU A 56 1.03 19.98 2.42
N LEU A 57 1.45 19.57 1.22
CA LEU A 57 1.57 20.45 0.06
C LEU A 57 0.26 20.60 -0.73
N ALA A 58 -0.50 19.52 -0.89
CA ALA A 58 -1.68 19.50 -1.78
C ALA A 58 -2.98 19.02 -1.11
N GLY A 59 -2.98 18.79 0.20
CA GLY A 59 -4.18 18.33 0.91
C GLY A 59 -4.56 16.89 0.57
N ARG A 60 -5.86 16.63 0.34
CA ARG A 60 -6.43 15.29 0.18
C ARG A 60 -6.53 14.82 -1.29
N ASP A 61 -5.73 15.39 -2.18
CA ASP A 61 -5.71 14.99 -3.60
C ASP A 61 -4.96 13.67 -3.77
N LEU A 62 -5.70 12.61 -4.14
CA LEU A 62 -5.18 11.24 -4.26
C LEU A 62 -4.00 11.15 -5.23
N GLU A 63 -4.03 11.90 -6.34
CA GLU A 63 -2.96 11.89 -7.34
C GLU A 63 -1.64 12.39 -6.74
N VAL A 64 -1.67 13.48 -6.00
CA VAL A 64 -0.48 14.07 -5.38
C VAL A 64 0.04 13.18 -4.25
N LEU A 65 -0.86 12.56 -3.48
CA LEU A 65 -0.52 11.58 -2.44
C LEU A 65 0.19 10.35 -3.03
N LEU A 66 -0.31 9.81 -4.15
CA LEU A 66 0.30 8.66 -4.82
C LEU A 66 1.66 9.01 -5.43
N ILE A 67 1.79 10.18 -6.05
CA ILE A 67 3.05 10.66 -6.60
C ILE A 67 4.09 10.85 -5.49
N GLY A 68 3.71 11.48 -4.37
CA GLY A 68 4.59 11.70 -3.23
C GLY A 68 5.03 10.40 -2.54
N ALA A 69 4.12 9.44 -2.38
CA ALA A 69 4.46 8.11 -1.92
C ALA A 69 5.48 7.43 -2.85
N GLY A 70 5.21 7.47 -4.16
CA GLY A 70 6.08 6.86 -5.17
C GLY A 70 7.49 7.45 -5.20
N ILE A 71 7.60 8.79 -5.17
CA ILE A 71 8.89 9.49 -5.17
C ILE A 71 9.68 9.15 -3.89
N ALA A 72 9.03 9.09 -2.74
CA ALA A 72 9.69 8.78 -1.48
C ALA A 72 10.14 7.31 -1.40
N SER A 73 9.35 6.37 -1.93
CA SER A 73 9.68 4.94 -1.96
C SER A 73 10.77 4.58 -2.97
N TRP A 74 10.91 5.30 -4.08
CA TRP A 74 11.89 5.03 -5.14
C TRP A 74 13.34 4.88 -4.64
N PRO A 75 13.92 5.84 -3.88
CA PRO A 75 15.29 5.72 -3.37
C PRO A 75 15.44 4.61 -2.32
N GLY A 76 14.41 4.36 -1.49
CA GLY A 76 14.43 3.28 -0.50
C GLY A 76 14.54 1.91 -1.15
N VAL A 77 13.79 1.69 -2.23
CA VAL A 77 13.83 0.44 -3.00
C VAL A 77 15.17 0.23 -3.70
N GLN A 78 15.74 1.28 -4.30
CA GLN A 78 17.07 1.24 -4.93
C GLN A 78 18.16 0.85 -3.93
N PHE A 79 18.11 1.37 -2.71
CA PHE A 79 19.11 1.06 -1.68
C PHE A 79 19.07 -0.41 -1.23
N ILE A 80 17.87 -1.00 -1.10
CA ILE A 80 17.71 -2.42 -0.73
C ILE A 80 18.20 -3.32 -1.86
N GLN A 81 17.88 -2.96 -3.11
CA GLN A 81 18.31 -3.71 -4.28
C GLN A 81 19.82 -3.60 -4.53
N PHE A 82 20.47 -2.53 -4.05
CA PHE A 82 21.92 -2.39 -4.09
C PHE A 82 22.64 -3.22 -3.02
N LEU A 83 21.96 -3.53 -1.91
CA LEU A 83 22.53 -4.26 -0.77
C LEU A 83 22.43 -5.80 -0.91
N ILE A 84 21.44 -6.29 -1.65
CA ILE A 84 21.22 -7.71 -1.99
C ILE A 84 21.88 -8.03 -3.33
#